data_AF-K1PCM6-F1
#
_entry.id   AF-K1PCM6-F1
#
_cell.length_a   1.000
_cell.length_b   1.000
_cell.length_c   1.000
_cell.angle_alpha   90.00
_cell.angle_beta   90.00
_cell.angle_gamma   90.00
#
_symmetry.space_group_name_H-M   'P 1'
#
loop_
_entity.id
_entity.type
_entity.pdbx_description
1 polymer ?
#
loop_
_entity_poly.entity_id
_entity_poly.type
_entity_poly.pdbx_seq_one_letter_code
_entity_poly.pdbx_strand_id
1 'polypeptide(L)'
;MIKRTIIGIFVLRTIFMGLHLDCCWGQVLYKSDHCCYECYQKNTAGTSSVADGHQGETSRKIAFSVDVNGFSQRLNNTNQIVVFKNVLVNHGSGYNAKSGIFTTPEAGTYAFFFSVQVLKNVRLSTLLMFNGKPVSESLAGRIPDVNTGGNMAVLPLQKGDKVWVQTHHNVLNWINSAGEVILKYSGNSFSGFLLF
;
A
#
# COMPACT_ATOMS: atom_id res chain seq x y z
N MET A 1 50.75 49.73 -28.54
CA MET A 1 50.53 51.17 -28.26
C MET A 1 49.14 51.53 -28.78
N ILE A 2 48.08 51.41 -27.96
CA ILE A 2 47.46 52.41 -27.05
C ILE A 2 46.88 53.59 -27.87
N LYS A 3 45.56 53.85 -27.91
CA LYS A 3 44.71 54.35 -26.80
C LYS A 3 43.25 53.88 -26.85
N ARG A 4 42.71 53.65 -25.65
CA ARG A 4 41.29 53.53 -25.28
C ARG A 4 40.67 54.92 -25.09
N THR A 5 39.37 55.07 -25.33
CA THR A 5 38.49 56.03 -24.60
C THR A 5 37.10 55.42 -24.40
N ILE A 6 36.56 55.68 -23.21
CA ILE A 6 35.39 55.12 -22.49
C ILE A 6 34.09 55.83 -22.89
N ILE A 7 32.92 55.16 -22.76
CA ILE A 7 31.67 55.64 -22.10
C ILE A 7 30.68 54.45 -22.04
N GLY A 8 30.14 54.16 -20.86
CA GLY A 8 29.07 53.17 -20.68
C GLY A 8 28.95 52.60 -19.27
N ILE A 9 28.60 53.44 -18.30
CA ILE A 9 28.18 53.04 -16.95
C ILE A 9 26.82 52.35 -17.05
N PHE A 10 26.66 51.11 -16.57
CA PHE A 10 25.40 50.64 -16.00
C PHE A 10 25.64 49.53 -14.96
N VAL A 11 25.51 49.97 -13.71
CA VAL A 11 24.92 49.31 -12.52
C VAL A 11 25.26 47.84 -12.22
N LEU A 12 25.98 47.72 -11.10
CA LEU A 12 26.17 46.58 -10.22
C LEU A 12 24.86 45.78 -9.98
N ARG A 13 24.87 44.47 -10.24
CA ARG A 13 24.08 43.51 -9.45
C ARG A 13 24.93 42.34 -9.01
N THR A 14 25.03 42.25 -7.70
CA THR A 14 25.62 41.23 -6.85
C THR A 14 25.32 39.82 -7.36
N ILE A 15 26.38 39.07 -7.66
CA ILE A 15 26.36 37.61 -7.76
C ILE A 15 26.93 37.12 -6.43
N PHE A 16 26.12 36.53 -5.55
CA PHE A 16 26.60 35.54 -4.57
C PHE A 16 25.43 34.73 -3.98
N MET A 17 25.57 33.40 -4.12
CA MET A 17 24.97 32.30 -3.35
C MET A 17 23.45 32.10 -3.38
N GLY A 18 22.97 31.50 -4.48
CA GLY A 18 21.88 30.53 -4.43
C GLY A 18 22.44 29.12 -4.51
N LEU A 19 22.69 28.48 -3.37
CA LEU A 19 22.84 27.01 -3.31
C LEU A 19 21.45 26.41 -3.59
N HIS A 20 21.14 26.16 -4.86
CA HIS A 20 20.13 25.18 -5.23
C HIS A 20 20.88 23.87 -5.51
N LEU A 21 21.07 23.08 -4.45
CA LEU A 21 21.37 21.66 -4.63
C LEU A 21 20.08 20.96 -5.00
N ASP A 22 20.05 20.39 -6.20
CA ASP A 22 18.97 19.58 -6.71
C ASP A 22 18.75 18.34 -5.83
N CYS A 23 17.62 18.30 -5.10
CA CYS A 23 17.21 17.20 -4.20
C CYS A 23 16.86 15.88 -4.96
N CYS A 24 17.01 15.83 -6.29
CA CYS A 24 16.49 14.76 -7.16
C CYS A 24 17.53 13.79 -7.74
N TRP A 25 18.79 13.82 -7.31
CA TRP A 25 19.76 12.80 -7.71
C TRP A 25 20.21 11.98 -6.51
N GLY A 26 19.42 10.93 -6.27
CA GLY A 26 19.68 9.76 -5.45
C GLY A 26 20.85 9.82 -4.46
N GLN A 27 20.56 10.20 -3.22
CA GLN A 27 21.15 9.61 -2.02
C GLN A 27 20.12 9.59 -0.89
N VAL A 28 20.05 8.47 -0.17
CA VAL A 28 19.20 8.30 1.02
C VAL A 28 19.70 9.25 2.10
N LEU A 29 18.95 10.31 2.38
CA LEU A 29 19.20 11.18 3.53
C LEU A 29 17.97 11.18 4.44
N TYR A 30 18.21 10.74 5.67
CA TYR A 30 17.30 10.87 6.79
C TYR A 30 16.94 12.35 7.01
N LYS A 31 15.63 12.64 7.00
CA LYS A 31 14.97 13.75 7.70
C LYS A 31 14.99 15.15 7.04
N SER A 32 13.91 15.48 6.33
CA SER A 32 13.07 16.68 6.55
C SER A 32 11.79 16.58 5.71
N ASP A 33 10.63 16.79 6.33
CA ASP A 33 9.30 16.55 5.71
C ASP A 33 8.99 17.47 4.50
N HIS A 34 9.79 18.53 4.31
CA HIS A 34 9.61 19.50 3.24
C HIS A 34 10.11 19.02 1.85
N CYS A 35 11.23 18.29 1.73
CA CYS A 35 11.71 17.85 0.39
C CYS A 35 10.76 16.81 -0.24
N CYS A 36 10.07 16.00 0.56
CA CYS A 36 9.11 15.01 0.03
C CYS A 36 7.88 15.66 -0.60
N TYR A 37 7.35 16.74 0.01
CA TYR A 37 6.13 17.37 -0.47
C TYR A 37 6.34 18.13 -1.78
N GLU A 38 7.46 18.85 -1.92
CA GLU A 38 7.76 19.55 -3.18
C GLU A 38 8.07 18.58 -4.33
N CYS A 39 8.71 17.44 -4.06
CA CYS A 39 8.90 16.38 -5.06
C CYS A 39 7.57 15.75 -5.49
N TYR A 40 6.62 15.54 -4.56
CA TYR A 40 5.28 15.07 -4.88
C TYR A 40 4.54 16.06 -5.80
N GLN A 41 4.59 17.36 -5.50
CA GLN A 41 3.93 18.37 -6.32
C GLN A 41 4.55 18.52 -7.72
N LYS A 42 5.88 18.46 -7.84
CA LYS A 42 6.58 18.51 -9.14
C LYS A 42 6.20 17.33 -10.05
N ASN A 43 5.93 16.15 -9.50
CA ASN A 43 5.45 15.00 -10.27
C ASN A 43 3.97 15.10 -10.69
N THR A 44 3.17 15.96 -10.04
CA THR A 44 1.75 16.17 -10.41
C THR A 44 1.53 17.33 -11.39
N ALA A 45 2.49 18.23 -11.58
CA ALA A 45 2.34 19.44 -12.40
C ALA A 45 2.98 19.36 -13.80
N GLY A 46 3.56 18.22 -14.18
CA GLY A 46 4.30 18.04 -15.44
C GLY A 46 3.61 17.11 -16.45
N THR A 47 2.43 17.48 -16.95
CA THR A 47 1.91 16.93 -18.21
C THR A 47 1.56 18.07 -19.16
N SER A 48 2.56 18.55 -19.89
CA SER A 48 2.37 19.36 -21.09
C SER A 48 3.16 18.71 -22.24
N SER A 49 2.38 18.18 -23.17
CA SER A 49 2.69 17.55 -24.45
C SER A 49 3.98 17.99 -25.16
N VAL A 50 4.87 17.01 -25.40
CA VAL A 50 5.62 16.90 -26.66
C VAL A 50 5.37 15.49 -27.19
N ALA A 51 4.77 15.40 -28.37
CA ALA A 51 4.49 14.15 -29.05
C ALA A 51 5.81 13.61 -29.62
N ASP A 52 6.32 12.53 -29.03
CA ASP A 52 7.28 11.66 -29.68
C ASP A 52 6.68 10.25 -29.77
N GLY A 53 6.74 9.68 -30.97
CA GLY A 53 5.97 8.52 -31.41
C GLY A 53 6.54 7.18 -30.97
N HIS A 54 6.80 7.01 -29.69
CA HIS A 54 6.93 5.68 -29.10
C HIS A 54 5.59 5.31 -28.46
N GLN A 55 4.96 4.24 -28.94
CA GLN A 55 3.88 3.58 -28.21
C GLN A 55 4.45 3.19 -26.84
N GLY A 56 4.28 4.09 -25.87
CA GLY A 56 4.67 3.85 -24.49
C GLY A 56 3.89 2.64 -24.03
N GLU A 57 4.60 1.54 -23.82
CA GLU A 57 4.08 0.39 -23.13
C GLU A 57 3.54 0.91 -21.80
N THR A 58 2.21 1.00 -21.68
CA THR A 58 1.59 1.37 -20.42
C THR A 58 1.96 0.25 -19.45
N SER A 59 2.99 0.46 -18.64
CA SER A 59 3.37 -0.48 -17.58
C SER A 59 2.11 -0.83 -16.81
N ARG A 60 1.67 -2.08 -16.91
CA ARG A 60 0.40 -2.51 -16.32
C ARG A 60 0.54 -2.48 -14.81
N LYS A 61 -0.08 -1.47 -14.20
CA LYS A 61 -0.13 -1.31 -12.75
C LYS A 61 -1.24 -2.19 -12.20
N ILE A 62 -0.88 -3.24 -11.47
CA ILE A 62 -1.84 -4.05 -10.71
C ILE A 62 -1.53 -3.88 -9.24
N ALA A 63 -2.48 -3.31 -8.50
CA ALA A 63 -2.36 -3.07 -7.08
C ALA A 63 -3.73 -2.89 -6.46
N PHE A 64 -3.90 -3.34 -5.22
CA PHE A 64 -5.06 -3.04 -4.42
C PHE A 64 -4.66 -2.71 -2.98
N SER A 65 -5.47 -1.88 -2.34
CA SER A 65 -5.38 -1.60 -0.91
C SER A 65 -6.78 -1.38 -0.39
N VAL A 66 -7.16 -2.18 0.61
CA VAL A 66 -8.51 -2.22 1.16
C VAL A 66 -8.47 -2.32 2.67
N ASP A 67 -9.49 -1.78 3.33
CA ASP A 67 -9.66 -1.89 4.78
C ASP A 67 -11.14 -2.06 5.17
N VAL A 68 -11.43 -2.11 6.47
CA VAL A 68 -12.80 -2.17 7.00
C VAL A 68 -13.33 -0.80 7.44
N ASN A 69 -12.63 0.30 7.17
CA ASN A 69 -13.01 1.62 7.69
C ASN A 69 -14.42 2.04 7.24
N GLY A 70 -15.21 2.61 8.15
CA GLY A 70 -16.63 2.92 7.90
C GLY A 70 -17.55 1.69 7.85
N PHE A 71 -17.01 0.48 8.02
CA PHE A 71 -17.77 -0.77 8.09
C PHE A 71 -17.46 -1.51 9.39
N SER A 72 -18.38 -2.38 9.79
CA SER A 72 -18.14 -3.39 10.81
C SER A 72 -18.35 -4.77 10.20
N GLN A 73 -17.49 -5.70 10.58
CA GLN A 73 -17.60 -7.08 10.17
C GLN A 73 -17.53 -7.98 11.39
N ARG A 74 -18.46 -8.92 11.45
CA ARG A 74 -18.54 -9.93 12.49
C ARG A 74 -17.95 -11.23 11.98
N LEU A 75 -16.95 -11.72 12.69
CA LEU A 75 -16.31 -12.99 12.46
C LEU A 75 -16.74 -13.96 13.56
N ASN A 76 -17.53 -14.95 13.19
CA ASN A 76 -18.12 -15.92 14.12
C ASN A 76 -18.05 -17.37 13.61
N ASN A 77 -17.42 -17.58 12.45
CA ASN A 77 -17.23 -18.90 11.85
C ASN A 77 -15.74 -19.21 11.66
N THR A 78 -15.41 -20.49 11.64
CA THR A 78 -14.11 -21.01 11.20
C THR A 78 -13.98 -20.93 9.69
N ASN A 79 -12.77 -20.65 9.18
CA ASN A 79 -12.51 -20.52 7.74
C ASN A 79 -13.40 -19.46 7.08
N GLN A 80 -13.79 -18.44 7.85
CA GLN A 80 -14.59 -17.33 7.35
C GLN A 80 -13.68 -16.33 6.65
N ILE A 81 -14.02 -16.01 5.39
CA ILE A 81 -13.30 -14.98 4.63
C ILE A 81 -13.52 -13.62 5.30
N VAL A 82 -12.43 -12.88 5.49
CA VAL A 82 -12.46 -11.50 5.99
C VAL A 82 -12.68 -10.58 4.80
N VAL A 83 -13.84 -9.93 4.75
CA VAL A 83 -14.21 -9.00 3.67
C VAL A 83 -13.84 -7.56 4.06
N PHE A 84 -12.86 -6.99 3.37
CA PHE A 84 -12.49 -5.57 3.49
C PHE A 84 -13.28 -4.77 2.46
N LYS A 85 -14.29 -4.03 2.92
CA LYS A 85 -15.31 -3.40 2.06
C LYS A 85 -14.91 -2.01 1.55
N ASN A 86 -14.04 -1.30 2.28
CA ASN A 86 -13.60 0.01 1.87
C ASN A 86 -12.39 -0.13 0.93
N VAL A 87 -12.53 0.40 -0.29
CA VAL A 87 -11.53 0.26 -1.35
C VAL A 87 -10.80 1.57 -1.55
N LEU A 88 -9.51 1.59 -1.24
CA LEU A 88 -8.63 2.76 -1.44
C LEU A 88 -8.00 2.74 -2.83
N VAL A 89 -7.53 1.57 -3.25
CA VAL A 89 -6.89 1.31 -4.55
C VAL A 89 -7.36 -0.03 -5.08
N ASN A 90 -7.62 -0.15 -6.38
CA ASN A 90 -7.93 -1.42 -7.05
C ASN A 90 -7.56 -1.38 -8.56
N HIS A 91 -6.32 -1.00 -8.87
CA HIS A 91 -5.81 -1.03 -10.24
C HIS A 91 -5.71 -2.48 -10.75
N GLY A 92 -6.15 -2.71 -11.99
CA GLY A 92 -6.32 -4.06 -12.54
C GLY A 92 -7.62 -4.75 -12.09
N SER A 93 -8.41 -4.12 -11.20
CA SER A 93 -9.72 -4.62 -10.74
C SER A 93 -9.70 -6.07 -10.21
N GLY A 94 -8.60 -6.50 -9.61
CA GLY A 94 -8.44 -7.87 -9.12
C GLY A 94 -9.18 -8.14 -7.80
N TYR A 95 -9.33 -7.15 -6.93
CA TYR A 95 -10.01 -7.34 -5.65
C TYR A 95 -11.52 -7.15 -5.75
N ASN A 96 -12.28 -8.10 -5.21
CA ASN A 96 -13.74 -8.04 -5.11
C ASN A 96 -14.19 -7.74 -3.67
N ALA A 97 -14.67 -6.51 -3.43
CA ALA A 97 -15.10 -6.05 -2.11
C ALA A 97 -16.40 -6.71 -1.58
N LYS A 98 -17.13 -7.46 -2.40
CA LYS A 98 -18.28 -8.26 -1.94
C LYS A 98 -17.83 -9.60 -1.36
N SER A 99 -16.81 -10.24 -1.95
CA SER A 99 -16.35 -11.57 -1.55
C SER A 99 -15.09 -11.54 -0.67
N GLY A 100 -14.32 -10.46 -0.65
CA GLY A 100 -13.04 -10.37 0.06
C GLY A 100 -11.88 -11.05 -0.65
N ILE A 101 -12.03 -11.38 -1.94
CA ILE A 101 -11.08 -12.20 -2.70
C ILE A 101 -10.39 -11.34 -3.76
N PHE A 102 -9.06 -11.43 -3.81
CA PHE A 102 -8.27 -10.98 -4.94
C PHE A 102 -8.18 -12.11 -5.96
N THR A 103 -8.59 -11.84 -7.20
CA THR A 103 -8.42 -12.72 -8.36
C THR A 103 -7.37 -12.14 -9.28
N THR A 104 -6.29 -12.87 -9.50
CA THR A 104 -5.13 -12.45 -10.28
C THR A 104 -5.53 -12.06 -11.70
N PRO A 105 -5.43 -10.77 -12.09
CA PRO A 105 -5.82 -10.33 -13.43
C PRO A 105 -4.83 -10.80 -14.51
N GLU A 106 -3.57 -10.94 -14.13
CA GLU A 106 -2.45 -11.29 -15.00
C GLU A 106 -1.39 -12.11 -14.25
N ALA A 107 -0.76 -13.06 -14.94
CA ALA A 107 0.31 -13.85 -14.35
C ALA A 107 1.53 -12.98 -13.99
N GLY A 108 2.19 -13.33 -12.88
CA GLY A 108 3.35 -12.59 -12.40
C GLY A 108 3.63 -12.88 -10.93
N THR A 109 4.62 -12.20 -10.36
CA THR A 109 4.96 -12.32 -8.94
C THR A 109 4.30 -11.20 -8.16
N TYR A 110 3.53 -11.55 -7.14
CA TYR A 110 2.78 -10.60 -6.32
C TYR A 110 3.25 -10.59 -4.88
N ALA A 111 3.29 -9.41 -4.26
CA ALA A 111 3.43 -9.27 -2.82
C ALA A 111 2.06 -9.00 -2.20
N PHE A 112 1.75 -9.67 -1.08
CA PHE A 112 0.55 -9.47 -0.30
C PHE A 112 0.90 -9.21 1.15
N PHE A 113 0.21 -8.26 1.78
CA PHE A 113 0.30 -7.95 3.20
C PHE A 113 -1.10 -7.84 3.77
N PHE A 114 -1.29 -8.32 4.99
CA PHE A 114 -2.52 -8.09 5.73
C PHE A 114 -2.22 -7.73 7.19
N SER A 115 -3.15 -7.01 7.79
CA SER A 115 -3.17 -6.65 9.21
C SER A 115 -4.59 -6.84 9.74
N VAL A 116 -4.71 -7.47 10.90
CA VAL A 116 -5.98 -7.67 11.60
C VAL A 116 -5.81 -7.28 13.05
N GLN A 117 -6.57 -6.27 13.46
CA GLN A 117 -6.61 -5.74 14.81
C GLN A 117 -7.81 -6.31 15.57
N VAL A 118 -7.54 -6.82 16.76
CA VAL A 118 -8.56 -7.30 17.71
C VAL A 118 -8.64 -6.36 18.91
N LEU A 119 -9.83 -6.31 19.50
CA LEU A 119 -10.07 -5.56 20.73
C LEU A 119 -9.44 -6.27 21.94
N LYS A 120 -9.41 -5.56 23.08
CA LYS A 120 -8.92 -6.10 24.36
C LYS A 120 -9.47 -7.49 24.66
N ASN A 121 -8.60 -8.35 25.17
CA ASN A 121 -8.89 -9.72 25.61
C ASN A 121 -9.50 -10.64 24.54
N VAL A 122 -9.34 -10.32 23.25
CA VAL A 122 -9.71 -11.18 22.11
C VAL A 122 -8.45 -11.82 21.52
N ARG A 123 -8.55 -13.07 21.05
CA ARG A 123 -7.52 -13.73 20.24
C ARG A 123 -8.07 -14.03 18.86
N LEU A 124 -7.28 -13.84 17.82
CA LEU A 124 -7.64 -14.27 16.47
C LEU A 124 -6.41 -14.73 15.71
N SER A 125 -6.47 -15.95 15.17
CA SER A 125 -5.54 -16.39 14.14
C SER A 125 -6.19 -16.19 12.76
N THR A 126 -5.42 -15.64 11.84
CA THR A 126 -5.82 -15.38 10.47
C THR A 126 -4.80 -15.96 9.49
N LEU A 127 -5.32 -16.44 8.37
CA LEU A 127 -4.55 -17.09 7.31
C LEU A 127 -4.64 -16.25 6.04
N LEU A 128 -3.49 -16.06 5.39
CA LEU A 128 -3.45 -15.72 3.98
C LEU A 128 -3.58 -17.02 3.19
N MET A 129 -4.58 -17.08 2.34
CA MET A 129 -4.94 -18.25 1.56
C MET A 129 -4.58 -18.03 0.10
N PHE A 130 -4.05 -19.07 -0.54
CA PHE A 130 -3.81 -19.14 -1.98
C PHE A 130 -4.49 -20.41 -2.51
N ASN A 131 -5.47 -20.25 -3.39
CA ASN A 131 -6.21 -21.36 -4.01
C ASN A 131 -6.66 -22.45 -3.01
N GLY A 132 -7.11 -22.03 -1.82
CA GLY A 132 -7.64 -22.92 -0.78
C GLY A 132 -6.58 -23.49 0.17
N LYS A 133 -5.30 -23.15 0.00
CA LYS A 133 -4.22 -23.56 0.90
C LYS A 133 -3.67 -22.36 1.69
N PRO A 134 -3.39 -22.50 2.99
CA PRO A 134 -2.73 -21.45 3.75
C PRO A 134 -1.28 -21.30 3.30
N VAL A 135 -0.84 -20.06 3.12
CA VAL A 135 0.55 -19.72 2.73
C VAL A 135 1.24 -18.82 3.74
N SER A 136 0.47 -18.16 4.61
CA SER A 136 0.99 -17.34 5.71
C SER A 136 -0.05 -17.29 6.81
N GLU A 137 0.38 -17.24 8.07
CA GLU A 137 -0.48 -17.16 9.26
C GLU A 137 -0.06 -15.97 10.11
N SER A 138 -1.02 -15.31 10.74
CA SER A 138 -0.76 -14.35 11.80
C SER A 138 -1.64 -14.61 13.01
N LEU A 139 -1.18 -14.15 14.17
CA LEU A 139 -1.89 -14.25 15.42
C LEU A 139 -1.96 -12.89 16.10
N ALA A 140 -3.18 -12.38 16.28
CA ALA A 140 -3.46 -11.34 17.26
C ALA A 140 -3.73 -12.03 18.61
N GLY A 141 -2.81 -11.87 19.56
CA GLY A 141 -2.86 -12.51 20.87
C GLY A 141 -3.85 -11.88 21.85
N ARG A 142 -4.28 -12.66 22.84
CA ARG A 142 -5.17 -12.22 23.92
C ARG A 142 -4.39 -11.45 24.97
N ILE A 143 -4.46 -10.12 24.93
CA ILE A 143 -3.81 -9.22 25.90
C ILE A 143 -4.83 -8.22 26.46
N PRO A 144 -4.57 -7.57 27.61
CA PRO A 144 -5.50 -6.58 28.20
C PRO A 144 -5.54 -5.23 27.46
N ASP A 145 -5.24 -5.21 26.16
CA ASP A 145 -5.30 -4.04 25.28
C ASP A 145 -5.62 -4.47 23.83
N VAL A 146 -5.80 -3.51 22.92
CA VAL A 146 -5.87 -3.77 21.49
C VAL A 146 -4.59 -4.44 21.00
N ASN A 147 -4.73 -5.41 20.10
CA ASN A 147 -3.61 -6.13 19.55
C ASN A 147 -3.76 -6.29 18.05
N THR A 148 -2.66 -6.28 17.32
CA THR A 148 -2.67 -6.40 15.86
C THR A 148 -1.76 -7.56 15.44
N GLY A 149 -2.34 -8.51 14.72
CA GLY A 149 -1.59 -9.54 14.01
C GLY A 149 -1.59 -9.22 12.52
N GLY A 150 -0.40 -9.19 11.91
CA GLY A 150 -0.26 -9.13 10.46
C GLY A 150 0.80 -10.11 9.97
N ASN A 151 0.77 -10.43 8.68
CA ASN A 151 1.85 -11.14 8.00
C ASN A 151 1.81 -10.83 6.49
N MET A 152 2.77 -11.37 5.74
CA MET A 152 2.89 -11.20 4.30
C MET A 152 3.27 -12.49 3.58
N ALA A 153 3.12 -12.49 2.25
CA ALA A 153 3.69 -13.49 1.36
C ALA A 153 4.02 -12.89 0.00
N VAL A 154 5.03 -13.44 -0.67
CA VAL A 154 5.35 -13.18 -2.07
C VAL A 154 5.10 -14.46 -2.85
N LEU A 155 4.24 -14.41 -3.86
CA LEU A 155 3.74 -15.59 -4.56
C LEU A 155 3.82 -15.40 -6.08
N PRO A 156 4.32 -16.39 -6.84
CA PRO A 156 4.08 -16.46 -8.26
C PRO A 156 2.63 -16.89 -8.50
N LEU A 157 1.87 -16.10 -9.26
CA LEU A 157 0.47 -16.36 -9.55
C LEU A 157 0.23 -16.44 -11.05
N GLN A 158 -0.73 -17.27 -11.43
CA GLN A 158 -1.31 -17.33 -12.77
C GLN A 158 -2.60 -16.52 -12.83
N LYS A 159 -2.99 -16.09 -14.03
CA LYS A 159 -4.27 -15.42 -14.25
C LYS A 159 -5.41 -16.31 -13.74
N GLY A 160 -6.28 -15.73 -12.91
CA GLY A 160 -7.42 -16.43 -12.31
C GLY A 160 -7.16 -17.07 -10.94
N ASP A 161 -5.90 -17.11 -10.48
CA ASP A 161 -5.57 -17.54 -9.13
C ASP A 161 -6.22 -16.63 -8.08
N LYS A 162 -6.53 -17.20 -6.91
CA LYS A 162 -7.28 -16.52 -5.86
C LYS A 162 -6.48 -16.42 -4.57
N VAL A 163 -6.45 -15.22 -4.01
CA VAL A 163 -5.81 -14.90 -2.74
C VAL A 163 -6.80 -14.17 -1.83
N TRP A 164 -6.89 -14.57 -0.56
CA TRP A 164 -7.76 -13.93 0.42
C TRP A 164 -7.27 -14.13 1.85
N VAL A 165 -7.85 -13.38 2.79
CA VAL A 165 -7.60 -13.55 4.22
C VAL A 165 -8.81 -14.26 4.85
N GLN A 166 -8.59 -15.23 5.72
CA GLN A 166 -9.68 -15.89 6.45
C GLN A 166 -9.32 -16.17 7.92
N THR A 167 -10.33 -16.46 8.74
CA THR A 167 -10.14 -16.95 10.11
C THR A 167 -9.63 -18.38 10.12
N HIS A 168 -8.71 -18.72 11.03
CA HIS A 168 -8.25 -20.10 11.20
C HIS A 168 -9.24 -20.93 12.04
N HIS A 169 -9.38 -22.22 11.70
CA HIS A 169 -10.27 -23.21 12.33
C HIS A 169 -10.07 -23.39 13.84
N ASN A 170 -8.86 -23.15 14.37
CA ASN A 170 -8.52 -23.50 15.76
C ASN A 170 -8.88 -22.43 16.82
N VAL A 171 -9.75 -21.46 16.49
CA VAL A 171 -9.99 -20.27 17.35
C VAL A 171 -11.31 -20.33 18.14
N LEU A 172 -12.13 -21.40 18.00
CA LEU A 172 -13.40 -21.51 18.74
C LEU A 172 -13.26 -21.44 20.27
N ASN A 173 -12.06 -21.66 20.81
CA ASN A 173 -11.81 -21.60 22.26
C ASN A 173 -11.45 -20.17 22.78
N TRP A 174 -11.42 -19.12 21.94
CA TRP A 174 -10.84 -17.81 22.31
C TRP A 174 -11.54 -16.57 21.75
N ILE A 175 -12.72 -16.75 21.17
CA ILE A 175 -13.68 -15.70 20.82
C ILE A 175 -14.20 -15.01 22.11
N ASN A 176 -14.74 -13.79 22.02
CA ASN A 176 -15.31 -13.10 23.19
C ASN A 176 -16.43 -13.95 23.83
N SER A 177 -16.99 -13.54 24.97
CA SER A 177 -18.05 -14.29 25.67
C SER A 177 -19.29 -14.60 24.79
N ALA A 178 -19.47 -13.89 23.68
CA ALA A 178 -20.54 -14.08 22.70
C ALA A 178 -20.15 -14.99 21.51
N GLY A 179 -18.88 -15.37 21.41
CA GLY A 179 -18.36 -16.21 20.35
C GLY A 179 -17.98 -15.47 19.06
N GLU A 180 -17.71 -14.16 19.14
CA GLU A 180 -17.59 -13.32 17.95
C GLU A 180 -16.38 -12.37 18.04
N VAL A 181 -15.74 -12.10 16.90
CA VAL A 181 -14.75 -11.02 16.76
C VAL A 181 -15.35 -9.94 15.87
N ILE A 182 -15.30 -8.69 16.33
CA ILE A 182 -15.78 -7.55 15.57
C ILE A 182 -14.58 -6.76 15.06
N LEU A 183 -14.40 -6.74 13.74
CA LEU A 183 -13.40 -5.89 13.11
C LEU A 183 -14.00 -4.51 12.84
N LYS A 184 -13.26 -3.47 13.24
CA LYS A 184 -13.59 -2.04 13.09
C LYS A 184 -12.31 -1.27 12.79
N TYR A 185 -12.46 -0.07 12.23
CA TYR A 185 -11.37 0.88 11.96
C TYR A 185 -10.37 0.41 10.90
N SER A 186 -9.57 1.34 10.37
CA SER A 186 -8.60 1.10 9.30
C SER A 186 -7.40 0.22 9.71
N GLY A 187 -7.25 -0.14 10.98
CA GLY A 187 -6.21 -1.07 11.45
C GLY A 187 -6.36 -2.50 10.92
N ASN A 188 -7.52 -2.82 10.31
CA ASN A 188 -7.77 -4.07 9.61
C ASN A 188 -7.70 -3.82 8.10
N SER A 189 -6.62 -4.27 7.46
CA SER A 189 -6.33 -4.00 6.06
C SER A 189 -5.77 -5.21 5.33
N PHE A 190 -5.93 -5.21 4.02
CA PHE A 190 -5.35 -6.17 3.10
C PHE A 190 -4.90 -5.42 1.84
N SER A 191 -3.65 -5.62 1.44
CA SER A 191 -3.09 -4.95 0.27
C SER A 191 -2.21 -5.92 -0.51
N GLY A 192 -2.04 -5.65 -1.80
CA GLY A 192 -1.10 -6.38 -2.62
C GLY A 192 -0.89 -5.73 -3.99
N PHE A 193 0.22 -6.08 -4.62
CA PHE A 193 0.62 -5.50 -5.90
C PHE A 193 1.52 -6.45 -6.70
N LEU A 194 1.49 -6.30 -8.03
CA LEU A 194 2.39 -6.98 -8.96
C LEU A 194 3.81 -6.39 -8.83
N LEU A 195 4.80 -7.26 -8.73
CA LEU A 195 6.22 -6.91 -8.72
C LEU A 195 6.79 -6.93 -10.14
N PHE A 196 6.64 -8.04 -10.84
CA PHE A 196 7.13 -8.30 -12.20
C PHE A 196 6.46 -9.54 -12.80
#